data_AF-U7QT62-F1
#
_entry.id   AF-U7QT62-F1
#
_cell.length_a   1.000
_cell.length_b   1.000
_cell.length_c   1.000
_cell.angle_alpha   90.00
_cell.angle_beta   90.00
_cell.angle_gamma   90.00
#
_symmetry.space_group_name_H-M   'P 1'
#
loop_
_entity.id
_entity.type
_entity.pdbx_description
1 polymer ?
#
loop_
_entity_poly.entity_id
_entity_poly.type
_entity_poly.pdbx_seq_one_letter_code
_entity_poly.pdbx_strand_id
1 'polypeptide(L)'
;MTKIFSFNKNHRDLSAGHNSLLKEVNGVNGLPKSLAPGFPDLDDQFNQMGIKHLRIHDCFGIGDMDNYFQADRKNNQNQIIVNAEEENQSAVKKLTADISNIRIIFPYAAAGMRNHDISLALKEVNYKMTDAYLRDVMINQAELNPDNIQRQIMFRIGRSFGGGHEIPQDFDIYATLVGTLVNRYALNYAKIDLPRKITYWQVWNEPDLSIFWNSDDPKKYYELYEKVARIIKSVDPSVKVGSAGIVFVNNALESYVDGFLRYCKDNDVPLDFFSWHGYVETGDPQNILDVGNTVQQSLKTYGFTDAESFCTEWNSCPIGTKNTYTKVQGIKNAAYIASTFIYMQYMKIDRAYYYRGDGLSFGLFNDQSSPKNPHIKNFCTYSAQSFSLFARMFETPYILSGNKDFSTGLTVLATENESGNKINILAANYKVDRSLADGNSAPDYLYQQYYLDTNRSLNQLTDTWSKNKWFGGVDPTTIHPDNAVVQYEVINEIPDDNMLRAKSRNYIDSDQGITVVINHIGYKKFKVKAYRIQEGGTLEQMTPPEVTSQITVSISNNKLTLVDEMAKPSTVTLYSLELSHH
;
A
#
# COMPACT_ATOMS: atom_id res chain seq x y z
N MET A 1 2.96 27.27 -25.68
CA MET A 1 2.99 25.97 -26.38
C MET A 1 2.93 24.89 -25.32
N THR A 2 2.19 23.81 -25.56
CA THR A 2 2.12 22.66 -24.65
C THR A 2 3.48 21.96 -24.52
N LYS A 3 3.73 21.29 -23.41
CA LYS A 3 4.97 20.52 -23.20
C LYS A 3 4.96 19.25 -24.06
N ILE A 4 6.01 19.02 -24.83
CA ILE A 4 6.11 17.87 -25.74
C ILE A 4 6.80 16.68 -25.07
N PHE A 5 6.15 15.51 -25.12
CA PHE A 5 6.73 14.21 -24.80
C PHE A 5 6.79 13.35 -26.06
N SER A 6 7.94 12.77 -26.35
CA SER A 6 8.15 11.97 -27.56
C SER A 6 8.51 10.53 -27.21
N PHE A 7 7.83 9.60 -27.89
CA PHE A 7 8.04 8.15 -27.79
C PHE A 7 8.35 7.57 -29.18
N ASN A 8 8.99 6.41 -29.20
CA ASN A 8 9.35 5.67 -30.40
C ASN A 8 8.69 4.29 -30.36
N LYS A 9 7.81 4.01 -31.31
CA LYS A 9 7.09 2.73 -31.36
C LYS A 9 7.97 1.54 -31.75
N ASN A 10 9.08 1.75 -32.46
CA ASN A 10 9.96 0.65 -32.86
C ASN A 10 10.76 0.07 -31.68
N HIS A 11 10.76 0.75 -30.53
CA HIS A 11 11.59 0.36 -29.39
C HIS A 11 10.78 0.40 -28.09
N ARG A 12 10.82 -0.72 -27.37
CA ARG A 12 10.36 -0.79 -25.98
C ARG A 12 11.46 -0.30 -25.05
N ASP A 13 11.11 0.33 -23.92
CA ASP A 13 12.08 0.85 -22.97
C ASP A 13 12.59 -0.27 -22.04
N LEU A 14 13.75 -0.84 -22.36
CA LEU A 14 14.36 -1.89 -21.54
C LEU A 14 14.90 -1.38 -20.20
N SER A 15 15.04 -0.07 -20.02
CA SER A 15 15.48 0.54 -18.76
C SER A 15 14.34 0.80 -17.77
N ALA A 16 13.09 0.70 -18.24
CA ALA A 16 11.89 0.87 -17.45
C ALA A 16 11.16 -0.46 -17.26
N GLY A 17 10.27 -0.50 -16.27
CA GLY A 17 9.54 -1.72 -15.94
C GLY A 17 10.47 -2.86 -15.54
N HIS A 18 10.01 -4.10 -15.71
CA HIS A 18 10.84 -5.30 -15.68
C HIS A 18 11.21 -5.64 -17.13
N ASN A 19 12.29 -5.04 -17.64
CA ASN A 19 12.71 -5.13 -19.05
C ASN A 19 11.58 -4.72 -20.02
N SER A 20 11.06 -3.50 -19.87
CA SER A 20 9.88 -2.92 -20.54
C SER A 20 8.51 -3.42 -20.09
N LEU A 21 8.41 -4.52 -19.35
CA LEU A 21 7.12 -4.97 -18.83
C LEU A 21 6.69 -4.09 -17.65
N LEU A 22 5.49 -3.52 -17.69
CA LEU A 22 4.95 -2.67 -16.64
C LEU A 22 4.95 -3.40 -15.28
N LYS A 23 5.49 -2.78 -14.25
CA LYS A 23 5.52 -3.34 -12.89
C LYS A 23 4.16 -3.20 -12.21
N GLU A 24 3.79 -4.23 -11.46
CA GLU A 24 2.60 -4.26 -10.59
C GLU A 24 2.86 -3.50 -9.27
N VAL A 25 3.00 -2.17 -9.35
CA VAL A 25 3.29 -1.29 -8.20
C VAL A 25 2.03 -0.73 -7.52
N ASN A 26 0.85 -1.17 -7.95
CA ASN A 26 -0.46 -0.77 -7.41
C ASN A 26 -0.92 -1.66 -6.25
N GLY A 27 -0.01 -2.30 -5.51
CA GLY A 27 -0.37 -3.00 -4.29
C GLY A 27 -0.84 -2.04 -3.19
N VAL A 28 -1.51 -2.57 -2.17
CA VAL A 28 -2.01 -1.75 -1.05
C VAL A 28 -1.85 -2.46 0.29
N ASN A 29 -1.71 -1.66 1.35
CA ASN A 29 -2.07 -2.04 2.70
C ASN A 29 -3.60 -1.94 2.85
N GLY A 30 -4.18 -2.70 3.78
CA GLY A 30 -5.62 -2.78 3.91
C GLY A 30 -6.26 -3.74 2.89
N LEU A 31 -7.43 -4.26 3.23
CA LEU A 31 -8.07 -5.37 2.52
C LEU A 31 -9.50 -5.01 2.13
N PRO A 32 -10.07 -5.63 1.08
CA PRO A 32 -11.38 -5.27 0.54
C PRO A 32 -12.56 -5.65 1.44
N LYS A 33 -12.31 -6.28 2.59
CA LYS A 33 -13.36 -6.80 3.48
C LYS A 33 -13.45 -5.95 4.73
N SER A 34 -14.67 -5.59 5.10
CA SER A 34 -14.98 -4.85 6.32
C SER A 34 -14.27 -5.48 7.53
N LEU A 35 -13.41 -4.69 8.17
CA LEU A 35 -12.69 -5.12 9.36
C LEU A 35 -13.55 -5.01 10.61
N ALA A 36 -14.49 -4.07 10.69
CA ALA A 36 -15.30 -3.85 11.89
C ALA A 36 -16.60 -3.11 11.54
N PRO A 37 -17.58 -3.00 12.46
CA PRO A 37 -18.76 -2.16 12.27
C PRO A 37 -18.38 -0.75 11.77
N GLY A 38 -19.14 -0.22 10.81
CA GLY A 38 -18.89 1.11 10.24
C GLY A 38 -17.94 1.14 9.03
N PHE A 39 -17.23 0.04 8.73
CA PHE A 39 -16.39 -0.06 7.53
C PHE A 39 -17.07 -0.89 6.42
N PRO A 40 -16.95 -0.49 5.15
CA PRO A 40 -17.61 -1.17 4.03
C PRO A 40 -16.85 -2.42 3.54
N ASP A 41 -17.53 -3.26 2.77
CA ASP A 41 -16.88 -4.18 1.82
C ASP A 41 -16.63 -3.44 0.51
N LEU A 42 -15.47 -3.70 -0.11
CA LEU A 42 -14.91 -2.97 -1.25
C LEU A 42 -14.38 -3.91 -2.34
N ASP A 43 -14.89 -5.15 -2.43
CA ASP A 43 -14.40 -6.15 -3.37
C ASP A 43 -14.42 -5.67 -4.83
N ASP A 44 -15.54 -5.10 -5.25
CA ASP A 44 -15.73 -4.56 -6.61
C ASP A 44 -14.76 -3.41 -6.89
N GLN A 45 -14.61 -2.48 -5.94
CA GLN A 45 -13.69 -1.35 -6.08
C GLN A 45 -12.23 -1.81 -6.17
N PHE A 46 -11.81 -2.80 -5.37
CA PHE A 46 -10.47 -3.39 -5.46
C PHE A 46 -10.25 -4.08 -6.81
N ASN A 47 -11.28 -4.74 -7.37
CA ASN A 47 -11.19 -5.37 -8.69
C ASN A 47 -11.09 -4.31 -9.80
N GLN A 48 -11.89 -3.24 -9.76
CA GLN A 48 -11.80 -2.11 -10.69
C GLN A 48 -10.46 -1.35 -10.60
N MET A 49 -9.80 -1.34 -9.44
CA MET A 49 -8.44 -0.81 -9.25
C MET A 49 -7.33 -1.81 -9.64
N GLY A 50 -7.68 -3.01 -10.10
CA GLY A 50 -6.72 -4.04 -10.49
C GLY A 50 -5.84 -4.53 -9.33
N ILE A 51 -6.34 -4.49 -8.09
CA ILE A 51 -5.52 -4.78 -6.90
C ILE A 51 -5.29 -6.28 -6.76
N LYS A 52 -4.06 -6.69 -7.07
CA LYS A 52 -3.59 -8.07 -6.90
C LYS A 52 -2.78 -8.26 -5.61
N HIS A 53 -1.91 -7.32 -5.28
CA HIS A 53 -0.96 -7.44 -4.17
C HIS A 53 -1.49 -6.74 -2.92
N LEU A 54 -1.67 -7.50 -1.85
CA LEU A 54 -2.22 -7.02 -0.58
C LEU A 54 -1.24 -7.31 0.55
N ARG A 55 -0.99 -6.32 1.42
CA ARG A 55 -0.21 -6.49 2.65
C ARG A 55 -1.15 -6.43 3.86
N ILE A 56 -1.12 -7.47 4.70
CA ILE A 56 -1.94 -7.54 5.92
C ILE A 56 -1.25 -6.77 7.06
N HIS A 57 -1.56 -5.49 7.17
CA HIS A 57 -1.01 -4.59 8.17
C HIS A 57 -2.14 -3.70 8.73
N ASP A 58 -2.11 -3.45 10.05
CA ASP A 58 -3.10 -2.66 10.79
C ASP A 58 -4.55 -3.08 10.52
N CYS A 59 -4.82 -4.37 10.82
CA CYS A 59 -6.06 -5.09 10.50
C CYS A 59 -6.89 -5.48 11.74
N PHE A 60 -6.85 -4.68 12.82
CA PHE A 60 -7.66 -4.89 14.02
C PHE A 60 -7.48 -6.30 14.60
N GLY A 61 -6.23 -6.73 14.81
CA GLY A 61 -5.90 -8.05 15.37
C GLY A 61 -5.89 -9.18 14.35
N ILE A 62 -6.52 -9.03 13.19
CA ILE A 62 -6.48 -10.05 12.13
C ILE A 62 -5.07 -10.09 11.52
N GLY A 63 -4.43 -11.25 11.55
CA GLY A 63 -3.05 -11.41 11.09
C GLY A 63 -1.98 -11.00 12.11
N ASP A 64 -2.38 -10.41 13.25
CA ASP A 64 -1.45 -10.01 14.30
C ASP A 64 -1.11 -11.20 15.22
N MET A 65 0.15 -11.26 15.64
CA MET A 65 0.64 -12.39 16.42
C MET A 65 0.25 -12.30 17.90
N ASP A 66 0.67 -11.23 18.55
CA ASP A 66 0.64 -11.10 20.01
C ASP A 66 0.24 -9.68 20.47
N ASN A 67 -0.55 -8.98 19.66
CA ASN A 67 -1.05 -7.65 19.99
C ASN A 67 -1.77 -7.60 21.34
N TYR A 68 -1.64 -6.45 22.00
CA TYR A 68 -2.42 -6.04 23.14
C TYR A 68 -2.66 -4.52 23.16
N PHE A 69 -3.84 -4.14 22.67
CA PHE A 69 -4.36 -2.78 22.72
C PHE A 69 -4.91 -2.47 24.11
N GLN A 70 -4.56 -1.29 24.64
CA GLN A 70 -5.08 -0.75 25.89
C GLN A 70 -5.87 0.52 25.60
N ALA A 71 -7.16 0.50 25.90
CA ALA A 71 -8.07 1.62 25.59
C ALA A 71 -7.67 2.92 26.32
N ASP A 72 -7.12 2.79 27.52
CA ASP A 72 -6.76 3.86 28.46
C ASP A 72 -5.26 4.24 28.43
N ARG A 73 -4.47 3.67 27.50
CA ARG A 73 -3.04 3.97 27.40
C ARG A 73 -2.81 5.48 27.20
N LYS A 74 -1.98 6.06 28.08
CA LYS A 74 -1.50 7.44 27.92
C LYS A 74 -0.71 7.54 26.62
N ASN A 75 -0.97 8.55 25.79
CA ASN A 75 -0.40 8.74 24.45
C ASN A 75 -0.86 7.71 23.39
N ASN A 76 -2.05 7.12 23.54
CA ASN A 76 -2.65 6.29 22.48
C ASN A 76 -2.95 7.15 21.22
N GLN A 77 -1.97 7.25 20.32
CA GLN A 77 -2.02 8.03 19.08
C GLN A 77 -2.82 7.31 17.98
N ASN A 78 -4.04 6.90 18.30
CA ASN A 78 -4.82 6.09 17.38
C ASN A 78 -5.25 6.90 16.17
N GLN A 79 -4.63 6.63 15.02
CA GLN A 79 -5.08 7.11 13.71
C GLN A 79 -6.58 6.81 13.49
N ILE A 80 -7.10 5.75 14.13
CA ILE A 80 -8.48 5.26 14.07
C ILE A 80 -9.50 6.19 14.73
N ILE A 81 -9.13 6.93 15.80
CA ILE A 81 -10.12 7.75 16.54
C ILE A 81 -10.35 9.12 15.90
N VAL A 82 -9.42 9.55 15.04
CA VAL A 82 -9.39 10.90 14.46
C VAL A 82 -10.64 11.18 13.63
N ASN A 83 -11.27 10.15 13.06
CA ASN A 83 -12.49 10.25 12.26
C ASN A 83 -13.76 10.35 13.10
N ALA A 84 -13.71 9.95 14.37
CA ALA A 84 -14.87 9.93 15.24
C ALA A 84 -15.11 11.30 15.91
N GLU A 85 -16.38 11.61 16.16
CA GLU A 85 -16.78 12.75 16.99
C GLU A 85 -16.19 12.61 18.41
N GLU A 86 -15.85 13.74 19.03
CA GLU A 86 -15.12 13.79 20.30
C GLU A 86 -15.81 12.98 21.41
N GLU A 87 -17.13 13.09 21.51
CA GLU A 87 -17.97 12.34 22.46
C GLU A 87 -17.91 10.81 22.28
N ASN A 88 -17.62 10.33 21.06
CA ASN A 88 -17.56 8.91 20.73
C ASN A 88 -16.15 8.33 20.79
N GLN A 89 -15.10 9.15 20.90
CA GLN A 89 -13.71 8.66 20.83
C GLN A 89 -13.39 7.63 21.91
N SER A 90 -13.90 7.79 23.13
CA SER A 90 -13.71 6.81 24.21
C SER A 90 -14.32 5.45 23.89
N ALA A 91 -15.53 5.45 23.30
CA ALA A 91 -16.18 4.22 22.87
C ALA A 91 -15.42 3.56 21.70
N VAL A 92 -14.93 4.37 20.74
CA VAL A 92 -14.12 3.88 19.62
C VAL A 92 -12.82 3.24 20.12
N LYS A 93 -12.11 3.87 21.06
CA LYS A 93 -10.90 3.29 21.69
C LYS A 93 -11.19 1.95 22.33
N LYS A 94 -12.27 1.88 23.13
CA LYS A 94 -12.66 0.65 23.83
C LYS A 94 -12.99 -0.47 22.83
N LEU A 95 -13.84 -0.20 21.86
CA LEU A 95 -14.26 -1.21 20.89
C LEU A 95 -13.11 -1.64 19.97
N THR A 96 -12.21 -0.72 19.59
CA THR A 96 -10.98 -1.05 18.85
C THR A 96 -10.11 -2.02 19.63
N ALA A 97 -9.88 -1.75 20.92
CA ALA A 97 -9.08 -2.60 21.79
C ALA A 97 -9.73 -3.98 21.98
N ASP A 98 -11.04 -4.01 22.25
CA ASP A 98 -11.82 -5.24 22.41
C ASP A 98 -11.74 -6.13 21.17
N ILE A 99 -12.03 -5.56 19.99
CA ILE A 99 -12.00 -6.29 18.73
C ILE A 99 -10.59 -6.79 18.44
N SER A 100 -9.58 -5.92 18.56
CA SER A 100 -8.20 -6.28 18.19
C SER A 100 -7.62 -7.36 19.07
N ASN A 101 -7.87 -7.32 20.39
CA ASN A 101 -7.34 -8.29 21.34
C ASN A 101 -8.04 -9.65 21.27
N ILE A 102 -9.27 -9.72 20.76
CA ILE A 102 -9.99 -10.99 20.61
C ILE A 102 -9.62 -11.72 19.31
N ARG A 103 -9.17 -10.97 18.29
CA ARG A 103 -8.89 -11.49 16.95
C ARG A 103 -7.46 -11.92 16.68
N ILE A 104 -6.53 -11.61 17.57
CA ILE A 104 -5.14 -12.08 17.50
C ILE A 104 -5.05 -13.59 17.37
N ILE A 105 -4.01 -14.05 16.68
CA ILE A 105 -3.86 -15.48 16.37
C ILE A 105 -3.42 -16.27 17.61
N PHE A 106 -2.55 -15.72 18.46
CA PHE A 106 -2.04 -16.40 19.65
C PHE A 106 -2.41 -15.64 20.93
N PRO A 107 -3.56 -15.96 21.57
CA PRO A 107 -4.08 -15.25 22.75
C PRO A 107 -3.15 -15.20 23.96
N TYR A 108 -2.17 -16.10 24.03
CA TYR A 108 -1.25 -16.27 25.16
C TYR A 108 0.23 -16.16 24.75
N ALA A 109 0.54 -15.69 23.53
CA ALA A 109 1.90 -15.60 23.03
C ALA A 109 2.82 -14.78 23.95
N ALA A 110 2.40 -13.58 24.36
CA ALA A 110 3.23 -12.75 25.21
C ALA A 110 3.37 -13.35 26.62
N ALA A 111 2.33 -13.97 27.16
CA ALA A 111 2.43 -14.72 28.42
C ALA A 111 3.42 -15.89 28.31
N GLY A 112 3.36 -16.66 27.23
CA GLY A 112 4.30 -17.76 27.00
C GLY A 112 5.74 -17.26 26.87
N MET A 113 5.98 -16.18 26.11
CA MET A 113 7.31 -15.57 25.99
C MET A 113 7.84 -15.05 27.34
N ARG A 114 7.01 -14.39 28.15
CA ARG A 114 7.40 -13.93 29.51
C ARG A 114 7.82 -15.07 30.44
N ASN A 115 7.22 -16.23 30.28
CA ASN A 115 7.44 -17.40 31.14
C ASN A 115 8.38 -18.43 30.49
N HIS A 116 8.93 -18.15 29.31
CA HIS A 116 9.70 -19.11 28.52
C HIS A 116 8.97 -20.45 28.32
N ASP A 117 7.66 -20.40 28.12
CA ASP A 117 6.78 -21.56 27.98
C ASP A 117 6.06 -21.56 26.62
N ILE A 118 6.54 -22.39 25.71
CA ILE A 118 5.94 -22.57 24.38
C ILE A 118 4.54 -23.19 24.43
N SER A 119 4.25 -24.02 25.44
CA SER A 119 2.93 -24.65 25.59
C SER A 119 1.89 -23.61 26.01
N LEU A 120 2.28 -22.67 26.88
CA LEU A 120 1.46 -21.51 27.20
C LEU A 120 1.30 -20.60 25.98
N ALA A 121 2.37 -20.33 25.22
CA ALA A 121 2.29 -19.50 24.02
C ALA A 121 1.32 -20.06 22.95
N LEU A 122 1.23 -21.39 22.84
CA LEU A 122 0.33 -22.11 21.93
C LEU A 122 -1.03 -22.47 22.53
N LYS A 123 -1.34 -22.00 23.74
CA LYS A 123 -2.65 -22.24 24.36
C LYS A 123 -3.75 -21.57 23.53
N GLU A 124 -4.80 -22.32 23.21
CA GLU A 124 -6.05 -21.81 22.61
C GLU A 124 -5.85 -20.97 21.33
N VAL A 125 -4.95 -21.39 20.44
CA VAL A 125 -4.66 -20.67 19.18
C VAL A 125 -5.93 -20.37 18.37
N ASN A 126 -6.14 -19.11 18.01
CA ASN A 126 -7.36 -18.60 17.38
C ASN A 126 -7.22 -18.44 15.85
N TYR A 127 -7.05 -19.56 15.13
CA TYR A 127 -6.93 -19.53 13.67
C TYR A 127 -8.22 -19.16 12.94
N LYS A 128 -9.39 -19.49 13.49
CA LYS A 128 -10.68 -19.46 12.76
C LYS A 128 -11.00 -18.08 12.18
N MET A 129 -10.71 -17.02 12.92
CA MET A 129 -10.99 -15.65 12.49
C MET A 129 -10.10 -15.25 11.31
N THR A 130 -8.80 -15.47 11.42
CA THR A 130 -7.82 -15.18 10.35
C THR A 130 -8.05 -16.06 9.13
N ASP A 131 -8.33 -17.36 9.29
CA ASP A 131 -8.64 -18.28 8.19
C ASP A 131 -9.85 -17.81 7.38
N ALA A 132 -10.97 -17.49 8.06
CA ALA A 132 -12.19 -17.04 7.41
C ALA A 132 -11.95 -15.74 6.63
N TYR A 133 -11.24 -14.79 7.23
CA TYR A 133 -10.94 -13.50 6.60
C TYR A 133 -10.04 -13.65 5.36
N LEU A 134 -8.94 -14.41 5.49
CA LEU A 134 -8.03 -14.66 4.37
C LEU A 134 -8.72 -15.43 3.23
N ARG A 135 -9.57 -16.42 3.55
CA ARG A 135 -10.37 -17.12 2.53
C ARG A 135 -11.28 -16.17 1.76
N ASP A 136 -12.08 -15.37 2.47
CA ASP A 136 -13.04 -14.47 1.82
C ASP A 136 -12.33 -13.44 0.92
N VAL A 137 -11.20 -12.89 1.39
CA VAL A 137 -10.35 -12.03 0.55
C VAL A 137 -9.82 -12.79 -0.66
N MET A 138 -9.19 -13.95 -0.48
CA MET A 138 -8.44 -14.62 -1.55
C MET A 138 -9.32 -15.35 -2.58
N ILE A 139 -10.53 -15.77 -2.20
CA ILE A 139 -11.51 -16.36 -3.13
C ILE A 139 -11.91 -15.33 -4.19
N ASN A 140 -12.05 -14.05 -3.81
CA ASN A 140 -12.40 -12.94 -4.69
C ASN A 140 -13.58 -13.26 -5.63
N GLN A 141 -14.79 -13.09 -5.12
CA GLN A 141 -16.04 -13.56 -5.73
C GLN A 141 -16.11 -13.29 -7.25
N ALA A 142 -16.32 -14.36 -8.03
CA ALA A 142 -16.29 -14.33 -9.49
C ALA A 142 -17.28 -13.31 -10.09
N GLU A 143 -18.44 -13.12 -9.45
CA GLU A 143 -19.47 -12.15 -9.89
C GLU A 143 -18.98 -10.71 -9.91
N LEU A 144 -18.04 -10.36 -9.02
CA LEU A 144 -17.44 -9.03 -8.91
C LEU A 144 -16.03 -8.97 -9.54
N ASN A 145 -15.53 -10.08 -10.08
CA ASN A 145 -14.15 -10.25 -10.52
C ASN A 145 -14.06 -10.75 -11.98
N PRO A 146 -14.55 -9.94 -12.96
CA PRO A 146 -14.59 -10.35 -14.37
C PRO A 146 -13.19 -10.61 -14.96
N ASP A 147 -12.16 -9.96 -14.42
CA ASP A 147 -10.77 -10.10 -14.86
C ASP A 147 -10.02 -11.24 -14.15
N ASN A 148 -10.72 -12.04 -13.32
CA ASN A 148 -10.17 -13.19 -12.61
C ASN A 148 -8.91 -12.87 -11.78
N ILE A 149 -8.87 -11.70 -11.15
CA ILE A 149 -7.75 -11.22 -10.34
C ILE A 149 -7.51 -12.18 -9.17
N GLN A 150 -6.35 -12.80 -9.17
CA GLN A 150 -5.90 -13.72 -8.13
C GLN A 150 -5.15 -12.94 -7.05
N ARG A 151 -5.86 -12.51 -6.00
CA ARG A 151 -5.26 -11.77 -4.87
C ARG A 151 -4.13 -12.57 -4.23
N GLN A 152 -3.02 -11.88 -3.96
CA GLN A 152 -1.81 -12.37 -3.32
C GLN A 152 -1.58 -11.61 -2.02
N ILE A 153 -1.45 -12.35 -0.92
CA ILE A 153 -1.21 -11.81 0.41
C ILE A 153 0.30 -11.84 0.70
N MET A 154 0.82 -10.70 1.15
CA MET A 154 2.02 -10.63 1.98
C MET A 154 1.59 -10.63 3.44
N PHE A 155 2.09 -11.60 4.20
CA PHE A 155 1.83 -11.71 5.64
C PHE A 155 2.86 -10.90 6.41
N ARG A 156 2.44 -9.82 7.07
CA ARG A 156 3.30 -9.06 7.98
C ARG A 156 3.26 -9.72 9.35
N ILE A 157 4.39 -10.29 9.75
CA ILE A 157 4.63 -10.81 11.09
C ILE A 157 4.92 -9.62 12.00
N GLY A 158 4.20 -9.47 13.10
CA GLY A 158 4.48 -8.40 14.05
C GLY A 158 3.23 -7.91 14.77
N ARG A 159 3.39 -6.72 15.37
CA ARG A 159 2.32 -5.99 16.01
C ARG A 159 1.84 -4.84 15.15
N SER A 160 0.56 -4.50 15.29
CA SER A 160 -0.06 -3.33 14.65
C SER A 160 0.20 -2.08 15.50
N PHE A 161 0.10 -0.89 14.89
CA PHE A 161 0.26 0.36 15.64
C PHE A 161 -0.77 0.44 16.79
N GLY A 162 -0.32 0.77 18.00
CA GLY A 162 -1.14 0.74 19.22
C GLY A 162 -1.28 -0.64 19.88
N GLY A 163 -0.86 -1.72 19.20
CA GLY A 163 -0.90 -3.10 19.71
C GLY A 163 0.25 -3.48 20.63
N GLY A 164 1.28 -2.65 20.77
CA GLY A 164 2.45 -2.98 21.59
C GLY A 164 3.76 -2.56 20.94
N HIS A 165 4.57 -1.69 21.55
CA HIS A 165 5.87 -1.27 20.99
C HIS A 165 7.10 -1.96 21.61
N GLU A 166 6.91 -2.77 22.64
CA GLU A 166 8.01 -3.54 23.24
C GLU A 166 8.47 -4.67 22.31
N ILE A 167 9.75 -5.00 22.33
CA ILE A 167 10.28 -6.13 21.55
C ILE A 167 9.74 -7.47 22.12
N PRO A 168 9.58 -8.53 21.31
CA PRO A 168 9.23 -9.85 21.84
C PRO A 168 10.24 -10.33 22.90
N GLN A 169 9.76 -10.89 24.01
CA GLN A 169 10.62 -11.22 25.16
C GLN A 169 11.39 -12.53 24.99
N ASP A 170 10.95 -13.39 24.07
CA ASP A 170 11.59 -14.65 23.72
C ASP A 170 11.49 -14.87 22.20
N PHE A 171 12.61 -14.66 21.50
CA PHE A 171 12.66 -14.77 20.04
C PHE A 171 12.56 -16.21 19.53
N ASP A 172 12.93 -17.21 20.33
CA ASP A 172 12.84 -18.63 19.94
C ASP A 172 11.38 -19.12 19.98
N ILE A 173 10.64 -18.73 21.02
CA ILE A 173 9.19 -18.94 21.07
C ILE A 173 8.52 -18.17 19.94
N TYR A 174 8.86 -16.90 19.74
CA TYR A 174 8.27 -16.09 18.65
C TYR A 174 8.49 -16.73 17.27
N ALA A 175 9.71 -17.16 16.97
CA ALA A 175 10.03 -17.89 15.74
C ALA A 175 9.22 -19.19 15.63
N THR A 176 9.09 -19.96 16.71
CA THR A 176 8.27 -21.18 16.71
C THR A 176 6.82 -20.90 16.35
N LEU A 177 6.21 -19.84 16.91
CA LEU A 177 4.86 -19.40 16.58
C LEU A 177 4.75 -19.04 15.09
N VAL A 178 5.69 -18.28 14.53
CA VAL A 178 5.76 -17.98 13.08
C VAL A 178 5.83 -19.26 12.26
N GLY A 179 6.64 -20.24 12.67
CA GLY A 179 6.72 -21.55 12.00
C GLY A 179 5.36 -22.24 11.90
N THR A 180 4.51 -22.13 12.93
CA THR A 180 3.14 -22.67 12.87
C THR A 180 2.26 -21.94 11.84
N LEU A 181 2.44 -20.62 11.69
CA LEU A 181 1.72 -19.83 10.68
C LEU A 181 2.16 -20.20 9.27
N VAL A 182 3.46 -20.34 9.02
CA VAL A 182 3.97 -20.77 7.71
C VAL A 182 3.50 -22.18 7.38
N ASN A 183 3.54 -23.09 8.36
CA ASN A 183 3.03 -24.43 8.18
C ASN A 183 1.54 -24.43 7.80
N ARG A 184 0.73 -23.54 8.40
CA ARG A 184 -0.71 -23.44 8.13
C ARG A 184 -1.04 -22.74 6.81
N TYR A 185 -0.49 -21.54 6.60
CA TYR A 185 -0.88 -20.64 5.51
C TYR A 185 -0.03 -20.75 4.24
N ALA A 186 1.13 -21.39 4.32
CA ALA A 186 1.97 -21.67 3.16
C ALA A 186 2.02 -23.16 2.80
N LEU A 187 2.40 -24.03 3.74
CA LEU A 187 2.61 -25.45 3.45
C LEU A 187 1.29 -26.24 3.38
N ASN A 188 0.36 -26.00 4.30
CA ASN A 188 -0.90 -26.73 4.43
C ASN A 188 -2.14 -25.87 4.11
N TYR A 189 -1.98 -24.79 3.35
CA TYR A 189 -3.04 -23.82 3.06
C TYR A 189 -4.33 -24.47 2.51
N ALA A 190 -4.20 -25.51 1.70
CA ALA A 190 -5.33 -26.23 1.14
C ALA A 190 -6.19 -26.96 2.19
N LYS A 191 -5.61 -27.36 3.35
CA LYS A 191 -6.35 -28.01 4.45
C LYS A 191 -7.30 -27.07 5.18
N ILE A 192 -7.16 -25.78 4.96
CA ILE A 192 -8.02 -24.73 5.52
C ILE A 192 -8.78 -24.00 4.41
N ASP A 193 -8.91 -24.61 3.24
CA ASP A 193 -9.63 -24.10 2.08
C ASP A 193 -9.15 -22.73 1.57
N LEU A 194 -7.88 -22.36 1.82
CA LEU A 194 -7.28 -21.25 1.10
C LEU A 194 -7.06 -21.65 -0.35
N PRO A 195 -7.37 -20.78 -1.32
CA PRO A 195 -7.24 -21.14 -2.74
C PRO A 195 -5.78 -21.24 -3.18
N ARG A 196 -4.86 -20.54 -2.50
CA ARG A 196 -3.44 -20.44 -2.85
C ARG A 196 -2.59 -20.28 -1.58
N LYS A 197 -1.32 -20.66 -1.66
CA LYS A 197 -0.34 -20.47 -0.58
C LYS A 197 0.03 -19.00 -0.39
N ILE A 198 0.26 -18.59 0.86
CA ILE A 198 0.91 -17.31 1.15
C ILE A 198 2.41 -17.46 0.93
N THR A 199 2.94 -16.63 0.02
CA THR A 199 4.33 -16.76 -0.45
C THR A 199 5.28 -15.76 0.19
N TYR A 200 4.80 -14.58 0.60
CA TYR A 200 5.64 -13.51 1.15
C TYR A 200 5.38 -13.32 2.64
N TRP A 201 6.47 -13.33 3.41
CA TRP A 201 6.47 -13.18 4.87
C TRP A 201 7.41 -12.05 5.25
N GLN A 202 6.85 -10.92 5.69
CA GLN A 202 7.61 -9.76 6.12
C GLN A 202 7.80 -9.82 7.64
N VAL A 203 9.03 -9.66 8.11
CA VAL A 203 9.35 -9.72 9.55
C VAL A 203 9.40 -8.33 10.15
N TRP A 204 8.39 -8.01 10.96
CA TRP A 204 8.18 -6.75 11.69
C TRP A 204 7.83 -5.54 10.81
N ASN A 205 7.63 -4.39 11.46
CA ASN A 205 7.37 -3.08 10.83
C ASN A 205 8.17 -2.00 11.56
N GLU A 206 8.94 -1.20 10.83
CA GLU A 206 9.60 0.02 11.32
C GLU A 206 10.39 -0.14 12.64
N PRO A 207 11.30 -1.12 12.77
CA PRO A 207 12.11 -1.28 13.98
C PRO A 207 13.06 -0.10 14.24
N ASP A 208 13.25 0.76 13.24
CA ASP A 208 13.97 2.03 13.29
C ASP A 208 13.17 3.18 13.93
N LEU A 209 11.92 2.94 14.34
CA LEU A 209 11.09 3.86 15.12
C LEU A 209 10.74 3.26 16.49
N SER A 210 11.07 3.97 17.58
CA SER A 210 10.91 3.46 18.95
C SER A 210 9.45 3.20 19.37
N ILE A 211 8.50 3.85 18.68
CA ILE A 211 7.06 3.61 18.83
C ILE A 211 6.56 2.29 18.22
N PHE A 212 7.41 1.57 17.47
CA PHE A 212 7.15 0.23 16.95
C PHE A 212 8.14 -0.82 17.48
N TRP A 213 9.26 -0.37 18.05
CA TRP A 213 10.33 -1.22 18.56
C TRP A 213 11.12 -0.48 19.64
N ASN A 214 10.78 -0.74 20.91
CA ASN A 214 11.36 -0.02 22.05
C ASN A 214 12.79 -0.49 22.39
N SER A 215 13.72 -0.34 21.45
CA SER A 215 15.14 -0.64 21.64
C SER A 215 16.00 0.19 20.70
N ASP A 216 17.08 0.74 21.23
CA ASP A 216 18.11 1.48 20.51
C ASP A 216 19.24 0.57 20.03
N ASP A 217 19.10 -0.76 20.20
CA ASP A 217 20.04 -1.76 19.70
C ASP A 217 19.45 -2.49 18.46
N PRO A 218 19.83 -2.06 17.25
CA PRO A 218 19.47 -2.71 15.99
C PRO A 218 19.79 -4.21 15.94
N LYS A 219 20.79 -4.69 16.69
CA LYS A 219 21.15 -6.12 16.71
C LYS A 219 20.04 -6.99 17.27
N LYS A 220 19.19 -6.45 18.14
CA LYS A 220 17.98 -7.14 18.61
C LYS A 220 17.05 -7.48 17.44
N TYR A 221 16.92 -6.56 16.47
CA TYR A 221 16.13 -6.83 15.26
C TYR A 221 16.81 -7.89 14.40
N TYR A 222 18.14 -7.87 14.27
CA TYR A 222 18.88 -8.87 13.50
C TYR A 222 18.69 -10.28 14.08
N GLU A 223 18.77 -10.41 15.41
CA GLU A 223 18.57 -11.68 16.12
C GLU A 223 17.15 -12.22 15.92
N LEU A 224 16.13 -11.37 16.07
CA LEU A 224 14.74 -11.73 15.78
C LEU A 224 14.59 -12.17 14.32
N TYR A 225 15.10 -11.36 13.38
CA TYR A 225 15.02 -11.65 11.95
C TYR A 225 15.65 -12.99 11.61
N GLU A 226 16.85 -13.27 12.10
CA GLU A 226 17.55 -14.52 11.82
C GLU A 226 16.76 -15.74 12.28
N LYS A 227 16.29 -15.75 13.53
CA LYS A 227 15.53 -16.87 14.08
C LYS A 227 14.25 -17.09 13.26
N VAL A 228 13.55 -16.02 12.91
CA VAL A 228 12.33 -16.06 12.10
C VAL A 228 12.61 -16.49 10.65
N ALA A 229 13.66 -15.98 10.01
CA ALA A 229 14.00 -16.36 8.64
C ALA A 229 14.39 -17.84 8.53
N ARG A 230 15.19 -18.33 9.48
CA ARG A 230 15.61 -19.74 9.51
C ARG A 230 14.43 -20.68 9.76
N ILE A 231 13.53 -20.37 10.69
CA ILE A 231 12.35 -21.23 10.93
C ILE A 231 11.41 -21.24 9.72
N ILE A 232 11.16 -20.09 9.08
CA ILE A 232 10.34 -20.00 7.87
C ILE A 232 10.91 -20.92 6.78
N LYS A 233 12.22 -20.83 6.51
CA LYS A 233 12.90 -21.65 5.51
C LYS A 233 12.95 -23.14 5.86
N SER A 234 13.00 -23.48 7.15
CA SER A 234 12.94 -24.88 7.59
C SER A 234 11.57 -25.52 7.38
N VAL A 235 10.49 -24.73 7.47
CA VAL A 235 9.12 -25.23 7.28
C VAL A 235 8.79 -25.32 5.79
N ASP A 236 9.09 -24.28 5.03
CA ASP A 236 8.88 -24.26 3.59
C ASP A 236 9.97 -23.42 2.88
N PRO A 237 11.00 -24.05 2.30
CA PRO A 237 12.09 -23.32 1.64
C PRO A 237 11.65 -22.54 0.41
N SER A 238 10.45 -22.83 -0.15
CA SER A 238 9.93 -22.17 -1.35
C SER A 238 9.26 -20.82 -1.08
N VAL A 239 8.90 -20.50 0.17
CA VAL A 239 8.36 -19.17 0.50
C VAL A 239 9.48 -18.13 0.61
N LYS A 240 9.11 -16.86 0.50
CA LYS A 240 9.98 -15.71 0.51
C LYS A 240 9.91 -15.01 1.87
N VAL A 241 11.05 -14.77 2.49
CA VAL A 241 11.17 -14.00 3.75
C VAL A 241 11.92 -12.71 3.51
N GLY A 242 11.47 -11.62 4.14
CA GLY A 242 12.08 -10.32 3.98
C GLY A 242 12.02 -9.43 5.20
N SER A 243 12.86 -8.39 5.16
CA SER A 243 13.05 -7.45 6.27
C SER A 243 11.78 -6.66 6.59
N ALA A 244 11.81 -5.97 7.73
CA ALA A 244 10.82 -4.98 8.12
C ALA A 244 10.81 -3.83 7.11
N GLY A 245 9.69 -3.10 7.05
CA GLY A 245 9.65 -1.83 6.34
C GLY A 245 10.48 -0.79 7.08
N ILE A 246 11.65 -0.45 6.55
CA ILE A 246 12.55 0.58 7.10
C ILE A 246 12.12 1.97 6.64
N VAL A 247 12.05 2.93 7.56
CA VAL A 247 11.68 4.33 7.29
C VAL A 247 12.89 5.14 6.85
N PHE A 248 13.99 5.02 7.58
CA PHE A 248 15.18 5.83 7.39
C PHE A 248 16.25 5.12 6.57
N VAL A 249 16.26 5.38 5.25
CA VAL A 249 17.18 4.69 4.33
C VAL A 249 18.56 5.36 4.16
N ASN A 250 18.77 6.61 4.59
CA ASN A 250 20.06 7.30 4.42
C ASN A 250 20.92 7.39 5.72
N ASN A 251 22.20 7.04 5.56
CA ASN A 251 23.47 7.39 6.23
C ASN A 251 23.63 7.66 7.75
N ALA A 252 22.65 8.06 8.56
CA ALA A 252 22.88 8.21 10.02
C ALA A 252 22.56 6.93 10.81
N LEU A 253 21.86 6.00 10.16
CA LEU A 253 21.38 4.73 10.68
C LEU A 253 21.95 3.56 9.89
N GLU A 254 23.29 3.53 9.71
CA GLU A 254 23.97 2.41 9.05
C GLU A 254 23.46 1.05 9.56
N SER A 255 23.00 0.97 10.81
CA SER A 255 22.52 -0.26 11.41
C SER A 255 21.30 -0.92 10.73
N TYR A 256 20.21 -0.23 10.41
CA TYR A 256 18.99 -0.94 9.97
C TYR A 256 18.94 -1.29 8.48
N VAL A 257 19.80 -0.68 7.66
CA VAL A 257 20.00 -1.06 6.25
C VAL A 257 21.33 -1.79 6.09
N ASP A 258 22.44 -1.06 6.15
CA ASP A 258 23.79 -1.55 5.83
C ASP A 258 24.30 -2.60 6.82
N GLY A 259 24.11 -2.38 8.11
CA GLY A 259 24.47 -3.26 9.22
C GLY A 259 23.64 -4.53 9.22
N PHE A 260 22.34 -4.43 8.94
CA PHE A 260 21.46 -5.57 8.75
C PHE A 260 21.87 -6.42 7.54
N LEU A 261 22.11 -5.80 6.39
CA LEU A 261 22.56 -6.50 5.18
C LEU A 261 23.92 -7.18 5.41
N ARG A 262 24.87 -6.48 6.03
CA ARG A 262 26.16 -7.05 6.43
C ARG A 262 25.99 -8.24 7.37
N TYR A 263 25.14 -8.11 8.40
CA TYR A 263 24.84 -9.21 9.32
C TYR A 263 24.29 -10.43 8.59
N CYS A 264 23.30 -10.23 7.71
CA CYS A 264 22.73 -11.33 6.93
C CYS A 264 23.78 -11.99 6.03
N LYS A 265 24.68 -11.19 5.44
CA LYS A 265 25.76 -11.68 4.59
C LYS A 265 26.80 -12.48 5.38
N ASP A 266 27.24 -11.97 6.52
CA ASP A 266 28.31 -12.56 7.33
C ASP A 266 27.85 -13.83 8.07
N ASN A 267 26.55 -13.97 8.33
CA ASN A 267 25.98 -15.11 9.06
C ASN A 267 25.12 -16.04 8.18
N ASP A 268 25.14 -15.88 6.86
CA ASP A 268 24.33 -16.64 5.90
C ASP A 268 22.84 -16.71 6.31
N VAL A 269 22.27 -15.56 6.67
CA VAL A 269 20.85 -15.45 7.01
C VAL A 269 20.04 -15.30 5.71
N PRO A 270 18.98 -16.12 5.50
CA PRO A 270 18.16 -16.01 4.31
C PRO A 270 17.47 -14.64 4.21
N LEU A 271 17.66 -13.95 3.09
CA LEU A 271 17.00 -12.68 2.75
C LEU A 271 16.55 -12.75 1.29
N ASP A 272 15.25 -12.94 1.06
CA ASP A 272 14.69 -12.99 -0.29
C ASP A 272 14.25 -11.61 -0.82
N PHE A 273 13.81 -10.73 0.09
CA PHE A 273 13.41 -9.38 -0.25
C PHE A 273 13.73 -8.40 0.88
N PHE A 274 14.05 -7.17 0.51
CA PHE A 274 14.26 -6.08 1.46
C PHE A 274 13.11 -5.07 1.34
N SER A 275 12.53 -4.71 2.48
CA SER A 275 11.38 -3.81 2.56
C SER A 275 11.78 -2.43 3.07
N TRP A 276 11.12 -1.40 2.55
CA TRP A 276 11.35 0.00 2.92
C TRP A 276 10.09 0.83 2.73
N HIS A 277 9.98 1.99 3.38
CA HIS A 277 8.83 2.88 3.31
C HIS A 277 9.16 4.17 2.54
N GLY A 278 8.16 4.66 1.80
CA GLY A 278 8.29 5.73 0.82
C GLY A 278 7.41 6.95 1.13
N TYR A 279 7.32 7.36 2.39
CA TYR A 279 6.65 8.61 2.76
C TYR A 279 7.58 9.79 2.49
N VAL A 280 7.15 10.73 1.63
CA VAL A 280 8.02 11.82 1.17
C VAL A 280 7.60 13.16 1.79
N GLU A 281 8.32 13.59 2.82
CA GLU A 281 8.07 14.85 3.55
C GLU A 281 8.18 16.14 2.71
N THR A 282 8.88 16.09 1.57
CA THR A 282 9.01 17.22 0.64
C THR A 282 7.72 17.49 -0.14
N GLY A 283 6.78 16.54 -0.16
CA GLY A 283 5.63 16.54 -1.06
C GLY A 283 6.00 16.24 -2.52
N ASP A 284 7.24 15.87 -2.82
CA ASP A 284 7.70 15.59 -4.19
C ASP A 284 7.66 14.08 -4.50
N PRO A 285 6.71 13.60 -5.33
CA PRO A 285 6.61 12.17 -5.65
C PRO A 285 7.87 11.61 -6.33
N GLN A 286 8.73 12.45 -6.91
CA GLN A 286 9.98 11.99 -7.53
C GLN A 286 11.02 11.52 -6.51
N ASN A 287 10.96 11.97 -5.25
CA ASN A 287 11.93 11.52 -4.24
C ASN A 287 11.81 10.02 -3.91
N ILE A 288 10.72 9.35 -4.32
CA ILE A 288 10.63 7.89 -4.25
C ILE A 288 11.79 7.20 -5.00
N LEU A 289 12.27 7.83 -6.09
CA LEU A 289 13.44 7.36 -6.84
C LEU A 289 14.71 7.45 -6.01
N ASP A 290 14.86 8.52 -5.23
CA ASP A 290 16.06 8.72 -4.40
C ASP A 290 16.13 7.63 -3.32
N VAL A 291 15.02 7.40 -2.61
CA VAL A 291 14.89 6.35 -1.58
C VAL A 291 15.15 4.96 -2.17
N GLY A 292 14.46 4.60 -3.26
CA GLY A 292 14.63 3.30 -3.91
C GLY A 292 16.04 3.06 -4.45
N ASN A 293 16.68 4.09 -5.01
CA ASN A 293 18.06 3.99 -5.50
C ASN A 293 19.07 3.83 -4.36
N THR A 294 18.88 4.48 -3.21
CA THR A 294 19.71 4.26 -2.02
C THR A 294 19.62 2.81 -1.58
N VAL A 295 18.41 2.26 -1.43
CA VAL A 295 18.20 0.85 -1.04
C VAL A 295 18.85 -0.09 -2.06
N GLN A 296 18.67 0.15 -3.36
CA GLN A 296 19.30 -0.65 -4.41
C GLN A 296 20.83 -0.61 -4.32
N GLN A 297 21.41 0.55 -4.01
CA GLN A 297 22.85 0.70 -3.86
C GLN A 297 23.36 -0.11 -2.65
N SER A 298 22.68 -0.08 -1.50
CA SER A 298 23.04 -0.90 -0.33
C SER A 298 22.93 -2.39 -0.64
N LEU A 299 21.83 -2.85 -1.25
CA LEU A 299 21.68 -4.25 -1.67
C LEU A 299 22.84 -4.71 -2.58
N LYS A 300 23.25 -3.88 -3.53
CA LYS A 300 24.40 -4.16 -4.40
C LYS A 300 25.71 -4.23 -3.61
N THR A 301 25.94 -3.30 -2.69
CA THR A 301 27.17 -3.22 -1.87
C THR A 301 27.39 -4.50 -1.07
N TYR A 302 26.34 -5.07 -0.48
CA TYR A 302 26.42 -6.28 0.36
C TYR A 302 26.11 -7.59 -0.40
N GLY A 303 25.96 -7.53 -1.73
CA GLY A 303 25.84 -8.73 -2.59
C GLY A 303 24.45 -9.36 -2.67
N PHE A 304 23.39 -8.62 -2.34
CA PHE A 304 21.99 -9.03 -2.45
C PHE A 304 21.35 -8.54 -3.76
N THR A 305 22.04 -8.71 -4.90
CA THR A 305 21.54 -8.24 -6.19
C THR A 305 20.28 -8.95 -6.66
N ASP A 306 20.10 -10.20 -6.21
CA ASP A 306 18.96 -11.06 -6.54
C ASP A 306 17.77 -10.91 -5.58
N ALA A 307 17.98 -10.23 -4.44
CA ALA A 307 16.88 -9.93 -3.53
C ALA A 307 15.90 -8.94 -4.19
N GLU A 308 14.61 -9.18 -3.99
CA GLU A 308 13.56 -8.26 -4.41
C GLU A 308 13.59 -7.00 -3.52
N SER A 309 13.14 -5.87 -4.05
CA SER A 309 12.99 -4.61 -3.31
C SER A 309 11.52 -4.22 -3.23
N PHE A 310 10.97 -4.14 -2.01
CA PHE A 310 9.57 -3.81 -1.79
C PHE A 310 9.41 -2.48 -1.05
N CYS A 311 8.63 -1.57 -1.64
CA CYS A 311 8.13 -0.41 -0.91
C CYS A 311 6.86 -0.81 -0.16
N THR A 312 6.96 -1.22 1.10
CA THR A 312 5.83 -1.84 1.83
C THR A 312 4.82 -0.86 2.40
N GLU A 313 5.15 0.42 2.40
CA GLU A 313 4.23 1.53 2.65
C GLU A 313 4.69 2.75 1.87
N TRP A 314 3.77 3.43 1.19
CA TRP A 314 3.98 4.77 0.68
C TRP A 314 2.66 5.54 0.62
N ASN A 315 2.74 6.84 0.90
CA ASN A 315 1.69 7.84 0.70
C ASN A 315 2.38 9.23 0.72
N SER A 316 1.64 10.29 0.43
CA SER A 316 2.14 11.66 0.54
C SER A 316 2.43 12.11 1.97
N CYS A 317 1.77 11.53 2.98
CA CYS A 317 1.95 11.90 4.38
C CYS A 317 1.71 10.68 5.31
N PRO A 318 2.56 10.45 6.33
CA PRO A 318 2.36 9.40 7.33
C PRO A 318 1.59 9.90 8.59
N ILE A 319 1.30 11.21 8.69
CA ILE A 319 0.76 11.81 9.92
C ILE A 319 -0.77 11.81 9.91
N GLY A 320 -1.38 11.10 10.87
CA GLY A 320 -2.82 10.88 10.93
C GLY A 320 -3.60 12.05 11.51
N THR A 321 -4.18 12.90 10.65
CA THR A 321 -5.07 14.00 11.03
C THR A 321 -6.29 14.06 10.12
N LYS A 322 -7.37 14.74 10.54
CA LYS A 322 -8.54 15.00 9.67
C LYS A 322 -8.14 15.69 8.36
N ASN A 323 -7.16 16.59 8.44
CA ASN A 323 -6.59 17.29 7.28
C ASN A 323 -5.92 16.32 6.32
N THR A 324 -5.03 15.46 6.83
CA THR A 324 -4.32 14.46 6.01
C THR A 324 -5.28 13.52 5.32
N TYR A 325 -6.25 12.96 6.04
CA TYR A 325 -7.18 11.98 5.46
C TYR A 325 -8.00 12.54 4.31
N THR A 326 -8.39 13.81 4.42
CA THR A 326 -9.05 14.50 3.30
C THR A 326 -8.08 14.72 2.13
N LYS A 327 -6.88 15.23 2.42
CA LYS A 327 -5.88 15.52 1.39
C LYS A 327 -5.47 14.28 0.58
N VAL A 328 -5.29 13.12 1.22
CA VAL A 328 -4.89 11.87 0.55
C VAL A 328 -6.02 11.25 -0.29
N GLN A 329 -7.24 11.76 -0.21
CA GLN A 329 -8.37 11.37 -1.06
C GLN A 329 -8.64 12.40 -2.16
N GLY A 330 -8.10 13.61 -2.01
CA GLY A 330 -8.30 14.73 -2.90
C GLY A 330 -7.57 14.60 -4.24
N ILE A 331 -7.83 15.58 -5.10
CA ILE A 331 -7.35 15.56 -6.48
C ILE A 331 -5.83 15.72 -6.62
N LYS A 332 -5.22 16.55 -5.77
CA LYS A 332 -3.76 16.74 -5.76
C LYS A 332 -3.05 15.41 -5.51
N ASN A 333 -3.61 14.60 -4.59
CA ASN A 333 -3.06 13.28 -4.27
C ASN A 333 -3.30 12.26 -5.40
N ALA A 334 -4.40 12.38 -6.16
CA ALA A 334 -4.59 11.56 -7.35
C ALA A 334 -3.46 11.75 -8.38
N ALA A 335 -3.05 13.00 -8.62
CA ALA A 335 -1.91 13.33 -9.48
C ALA A 335 -0.56 12.92 -8.87
N TYR A 336 -0.40 13.02 -7.55
CA TYR A 336 0.76 12.49 -6.82
C TYR A 336 0.89 10.97 -7.03
N ILE A 337 -0.18 10.21 -6.78
CA ILE A 337 -0.23 8.74 -6.96
C ILE A 337 0.16 8.33 -8.37
N ALA A 338 -0.46 8.92 -9.39
CA ALA A 338 -0.17 8.58 -10.79
C ALA A 338 1.28 8.91 -11.16
N SER A 339 1.81 10.04 -10.68
CA SER A 339 3.22 10.39 -10.88
C SER A 339 4.14 9.38 -10.21
N THR A 340 3.87 9.00 -8.95
CA THR A 340 4.63 8.01 -8.19
C THR A 340 4.65 6.64 -8.89
N PHE A 341 3.51 6.16 -9.40
CA PHE A 341 3.46 4.92 -10.18
C PHE A 341 4.36 4.97 -11.41
N ILE A 342 4.39 6.10 -12.12
CA ILE A 342 5.26 6.29 -13.29
C ILE A 342 6.73 6.32 -12.85
N TYR A 343 7.09 7.03 -11.78
CA TYR A 343 8.45 7.06 -11.27
C TYR A 343 8.95 5.66 -10.88
N MET A 344 8.14 4.86 -10.20
CA MET A 344 8.49 3.49 -9.81
C MET A 344 8.78 2.56 -11.01
N GLN A 345 8.31 2.90 -12.23
CA GLN A 345 8.71 2.16 -13.43
C GLN A 345 10.21 2.33 -13.75
N TYR A 346 10.86 3.40 -13.30
CA TYR A 346 12.24 3.75 -13.67
C TYR A 346 13.28 3.58 -12.55
N MET A 347 13.02 2.73 -11.55
CA MET A 347 13.98 2.33 -10.50
C MET A 347 13.88 0.82 -10.21
N LYS A 348 14.86 0.21 -9.53
CA LYS A 348 14.66 -1.18 -9.06
C LYS A 348 13.64 -1.18 -7.92
N ILE A 349 12.47 -1.72 -8.20
CA ILE A 349 11.41 -2.03 -7.26
C ILE A 349 10.60 -3.17 -7.86
N ASP A 350 10.29 -4.17 -7.05
CA ASP A 350 9.59 -5.37 -7.49
C ASP A 350 8.11 -5.30 -7.11
N ARG A 351 7.78 -4.71 -5.95
CA ARG A 351 6.41 -4.43 -5.50
C ARG A 351 6.33 -3.14 -4.69
N ALA A 352 5.17 -2.51 -4.70
CA ALA A 352 4.87 -1.37 -3.84
C ALA A 352 3.47 -1.51 -3.24
N TYR A 353 3.29 -0.98 -2.04
CA TYR A 353 2.06 -1.07 -1.26
C TYR A 353 1.67 0.31 -0.74
N TYR A 354 0.64 0.91 -1.32
CA TYR A 354 0.13 2.19 -0.87
C TYR A 354 -0.55 2.05 0.50
N TYR A 355 -0.31 2.99 1.40
CA TYR A 355 -0.96 3.02 2.72
C TYR A 355 -2.07 4.08 2.72
N ARG A 356 -3.35 3.73 2.55
CA ARG A 356 -3.92 2.36 2.43
C ARG A 356 -5.13 2.30 1.50
N GLY A 357 -5.48 1.11 1.03
CA GLY A 357 -6.45 0.89 -0.05
C GLY A 357 -7.92 0.79 0.37
N ASP A 358 -8.22 0.61 1.65
CA ASP A 358 -9.58 0.38 2.16
C ASP A 358 -10.24 1.67 2.67
N GLY A 359 -11.29 1.56 3.50
CA GLY A 359 -12.02 2.68 4.09
C GLY A 359 -11.52 3.15 5.45
N LEU A 360 -10.37 2.65 5.94
CA LEU A 360 -9.80 3.10 7.21
C LEU A 360 -9.14 4.49 7.09
N SER A 361 -8.56 4.98 8.18
CA SER A 361 -7.73 6.20 8.18
C SER A 361 -6.65 6.11 7.09
N PHE A 362 -6.43 7.20 6.33
CA PHE A 362 -5.64 7.24 5.08
C PHE A 362 -6.18 6.44 3.89
N GLY A 363 -7.34 5.80 4.05
CA GLY A 363 -7.96 4.95 3.06
C GLY A 363 -8.32 5.68 1.76
N LEU A 364 -8.40 4.93 0.67
CA LEU A 364 -8.83 5.43 -0.63
C LEU A 364 -10.35 5.72 -0.68
N PHE A 365 -11.12 5.31 0.32
CA PHE A 365 -12.58 5.45 0.35
C PHE A 365 -13.05 6.19 1.61
N ASN A 366 -14.15 6.94 1.49
CA ASN A 366 -14.71 7.75 2.57
C ASN A 366 -16.25 7.66 2.57
N ASP A 367 -16.88 8.15 3.64
CA ASP A 367 -18.33 8.10 3.82
C ASP A 367 -19.02 9.39 3.33
N GLN A 368 -18.44 10.08 2.35
CA GLN A 368 -18.96 11.35 1.84
C GLN A 368 -20.24 11.15 1.03
N SER A 369 -21.29 11.92 1.31
CA SER A 369 -22.48 11.97 0.45
C SER A 369 -22.20 12.67 -0.89
N SER A 370 -22.89 12.23 -1.94
CA SER A 370 -22.85 12.86 -3.26
C SER A 370 -23.35 14.31 -3.18
N PRO A 371 -22.61 15.27 -3.76
CA PRO A 371 -23.05 16.67 -3.84
C PRO A 371 -24.35 16.85 -4.64
N LYS A 372 -24.63 15.95 -5.60
CA LYS A 372 -25.84 16.02 -6.44
C LYS A 372 -27.07 15.47 -5.73
N ASN A 373 -26.89 14.43 -4.91
CA ASN A 373 -27.96 13.81 -4.13
C ASN A 373 -27.41 13.36 -2.77
N PRO A 374 -27.64 14.14 -1.69
CA PRO A 374 -27.12 13.84 -0.36
C PRO A 374 -27.56 12.50 0.24
N HIS A 375 -28.63 11.89 -0.30
CA HIS A 375 -29.11 10.57 0.12
C HIS A 375 -28.28 9.40 -0.42
N ILE A 376 -27.37 9.66 -1.37
CA ILE A 376 -26.50 8.65 -1.98
C ILE A 376 -25.05 8.98 -1.59
N LYS A 377 -24.25 7.97 -1.23
CA LYS A 377 -22.82 8.14 -0.97
C LYS A 377 -22.02 8.22 -2.27
N ASN A 378 -20.93 8.98 -2.26
CA ASN A 378 -19.94 8.90 -3.33
C ASN A 378 -19.42 7.47 -3.39
N PHE A 379 -19.20 6.98 -4.60
CA PHE A 379 -18.74 5.62 -4.81
C PHE A 379 -17.24 5.47 -4.57
N CYS A 380 -16.47 6.53 -4.84
CA CYS A 380 -15.00 6.52 -4.77
C CYS A 380 -14.43 7.91 -4.50
N THR A 381 -13.10 8.02 -4.44
CA THR A 381 -12.36 9.28 -4.34
C THR A 381 -11.54 9.52 -5.60
N TYR A 382 -11.05 10.75 -5.80
CA TYR A 382 -10.14 11.04 -6.91
C TYR A 382 -8.88 10.16 -6.85
N SER A 383 -8.37 9.89 -5.64
CA SER A 383 -7.20 9.02 -5.46
C SER A 383 -7.50 7.57 -5.86
N ALA A 384 -8.68 7.05 -5.52
CA ALA A 384 -9.11 5.72 -5.97
C ALA A 384 -9.24 5.64 -7.51
N GLN A 385 -9.76 6.69 -8.15
CA GLN A 385 -9.81 6.78 -9.62
C GLN A 385 -8.40 6.73 -10.25
N SER A 386 -7.37 7.24 -9.57
CA SER A 386 -5.98 7.19 -10.05
C SER A 386 -5.46 5.75 -10.17
N PHE A 387 -5.79 4.89 -9.19
CA PHE A 387 -5.52 3.45 -9.26
C PHE A 387 -6.26 2.78 -10.41
N SER A 388 -7.55 3.09 -10.59
CA SER A 388 -8.36 2.58 -11.71
C SER A 388 -7.77 2.95 -13.07
N LEU A 389 -7.34 4.21 -13.27
CA LEU A 389 -6.67 4.62 -14.50
C LEU A 389 -5.32 3.90 -14.72
N PHE A 390 -4.53 3.71 -13.66
CA PHE A 390 -3.28 2.96 -13.76
C PHE A 390 -3.51 1.48 -14.06
N ALA A 391 -4.54 0.84 -13.50
CA ALA A 391 -4.88 -0.55 -13.77
C ALA A 391 -5.12 -0.82 -15.27
N ARG A 392 -5.71 0.14 -15.98
CA ARG A 392 -5.91 0.04 -17.43
C ARG A 392 -4.61 0.01 -18.23
N MET A 393 -3.49 0.47 -17.67
CA MET A 393 -2.19 0.36 -18.33
C MET A 393 -1.74 -1.11 -18.49
N PHE A 394 -2.26 -2.04 -17.67
CA PHE A 394 -1.98 -3.47 -17.81
C PHE A 394 -2.59 -4.09 -19.09
N GLU A 395 -3.57 -3.44 -19.73
CA GLU A 395 -4.10 -3.85 -21.04
C GLU A 395 -3.03 -3.75 -22.17
N THR A 396 -2.02 -2.92 -21.94
CA THR A 396 -0.94 -2.59 -22.87
C THR A 396 0.38 -2.61 -22.10
N PRO A 397 0.92 -3.76 -21.67
CA PRO A 397 1.91 -3.78 -20.59
C PRO A 397 3.34 -3.41 -21.02
N TYR A 398 3.61 -3.20 -22.31
CA TYR A 398 4.98 -2.95 -22.79
C TYR A 398 5.27 -1.45 -22.88
N ILE A 399 6.19 -0.95 -22.06
CA ILE A 399 6.58 0.45 -22.02
C ILE A 399 7.32 0.83 -23.30
N LEU A 400 6.88 1.91 -23.95
CA LEU A 400 7.53 2.47 -25.13
C LEU A 400 8.75 3.31 -24.74
N SER A 401 9.82 3.21 -25.51
CA SER A 401 11.00 4.09 -25.36
C SER A 401 10.62 5.52 -25.66
N GLY A 402 11.04 6.45 -24.80
CA GLY A 402 10.78 7.87 -24.98
C GLY A 402 11.69 8.74 -24.13
N ASN A 403 11.54 10.04 -24.27
CA ASN A 403 12.27 10.99 -23.43
C ASN A 403 11.73 10.92 -21.99
N LYS A 404 12.50 10.33 -21.09
CA LYS A 404 12.28 10.39 -19.64
C LYS A 404 12.52 11.84 -19.16
N ASP A 405 11.50 12.67 -19.28
CA ASP A 405 11.55 14.08 -18.90
C ASP A 405 10.71 14.34 -17.64
N PHE A 406 11.40 14.66 -16.54
CA PHE A 406 10.79 15.03 -15.26
C PHE A 406 11.03 16.51 -14.91
N SER A 407 11.39 17.34 -15.89
CA SER A 407 11.72 18.75 -15.71
C SER A 407 10.51 19.66 -15.46
N THR A 408 9.28 19.13 -15.52
CA THR A 408 8.03 19.89 -15.34
C THR A 408 7.11 19.17 -14.36
N GLY A 409 5.91 19.71 -14.11
CA GLY A 409 4.89 19.00 -13.33
C GLY A 409 4.27 17.79 -14.05
N LEU A 410 4.46 17.68 -15.37
CA LEU A 410 3.96 16.57 -16.17
C LEU A 410 4.88 15.35 -16.06
N THR A 411 4.28 14.21 -15.70
CA THR A 411 4.90 12.89 -15.74
C THR A 411 4.07 12.01 -16.67
N VAL A 412 4.72 11.35 -17.64
CA VAL A 412 4.02 10.67 -18.75
C VAL A 412 4.62 9.29 -18.97
N LEU A 413 3.75 8.29 -19.12
CA LEU A 413 4.12 6.93 -19.48
C LEU A 413 3.25 6.46 -20.62
N ALA A 414 3.86 5.95 -21.69
CA ALA A 414 3.16 5.35 -22.82
C ALA A 414 3.52 3.87 -22.91
N THR A 415 2.51 3.04 -23.11
CA THR A 415 2.68 1.59 -23.18
C THR A 415 1.83 1.00 -24.31
N GLU A 416 2.26 -0.12 -24.88
CA GLU A 416 1.58 -0.82 -25.97
C GLU A 416 1.25 -2.27 -25.60
N ASN A 417 0.26 -2.85 -26.29
CA ASN A 417 0.00 -4.28 -26.20
C ASN A 417 0.99 -5.07 -27.07
N GLU A 418 0.97 -6.40 -26.93
CA GLU A 418 1.90 -7.28 -27.64
C GLU A 418 1.81 -7.15 -29.16
N SER A 419 0.59 -7.02 -29.70
CA SER A 419 0.35 -6.84 -31.13
C SER A 419 0.68 -5.43 -31.65
N GLY A 420 0.96 -4.49 -30.75
CA GLY A 420 1.25 -3.10 -31.06
C GLY A 420 0.08 -2.32 -31.67
N ASN A 421 -1.14 -2.87 -31.71
CA ASN A 421 -2.32 -2.19 -32.25
C ASN A 421 -3.10 -1.38 -31.20
N LYS A 422 -2.69 -1.43 -29.93
CA LYS A 422 -3.27 -0.63 -28.85
C LYS A 422 -2.18 0.04 -28.03
N ILE A 423 -2.42 1.32 -27.69
CA ILE A 423 -1.51 2.12 -26.87
C ILE A 423 -2.33 2.80 -25.77
N ASN A 424 -1.91 2.66 -24.52
CA ASN A 424 -2.40 3.50 -23.44
C ASN A 424 -1.31 4.48 -23.01
N ILE A 425 -1.72 5.69 -22.66
CA ILE A 425 -0.83 6.76 -22.22
C ILE A 425 -1.42 7.34 -20.95
N LEU A 426 -0.67 7.28 -19.86
CA LEU A 426 -1.04 7.92 -18.59
C LEU A 426 -0.21 9.19 -18.43
N ALA A 427 -0.88 10.33 -18.27
CA ALA A 427 -0.26 11.60 -18.00
C ALA A 427 -0.81 12.18 -16.68
N ALA A 428 0.09 12.52 -15.76
CA ALA A 428 -0.26 13.20 -14.51
C ALA A 428 0.44 14.55 -14.48
N ASN A 429 -0.29 15.61 -14.11
CA ASN A 429 0.27 16.94 -13.93
C ASN A 429 0.22 17.32 -12.45
N TYR A 430 1.34 17.18 -11.76
CA TYR A 430 1.46 17.46 -10.33
C TYR A 430 2.42 18.62 -10.09
N LYS A 431 1.97 19.62 -9.34
CA LYS A 431 2.83 20.68 -8.79
C LYS A 431 3.26 20.25 -7.39
N VAL A 432 4.57 20.21 -7.13
CA VAL A 432 5.09 19.87 -5.81
C VAL A 432 4.47 20.79 -4.76
N ASP A 433 3.91 20.16 -3.75
CA ASP A 433 3.17 20.83 -2.69
C ASP A 433 3.52 20.19 -1.35
N ARG A 434 4.42 20.83 -0.60
CA ARG A 434 4.82 20.37 0.73
C ARG A 434 3.64 20.32 1.71
N SER A 435 2.61 21.14 1.50
CA SER A 435 1.41 21.12 2.35
C SER A 435 0.64 19.81 2.22
N LEU A 436 0.81 19.05 1.12
CA LEU A 436 0.24 17.72 0.98
C LEU A 436 0.83 16.74 2.01
N ALA A 437 2.15 16.85 2.25
CA ALA A 437 2.91 16.04 3.19
C ALA A 437 2.88 16.52 4.66
N ASP A 438 2.33 17.71 4.92
CA ASP A 438 2.24 18.27 6.28
C ASP A 438 0.87 17.98 6.93
N GLY A 439 0.86 17.25 8.05
CA GLY A 439 -0.37 16.90 8.77
C GLY A 439 -1.13 18.08 9.38
N ASN A 440 -0.48 19.23 9.57
CA ASN A 440 -1.09 20.44 10.16
C ASN A 440 -1.75 21.34 9.11
N SER A 441 -1.28 21.28 7.86
CA SER A 441 -1.83 22.09 6.76
C SER A 441 -3.27 21.69 6.44
N ALA A 442 -4.21 22.62 6.63
CA ALA A 442 -5.63 22.39 6.42
C ALA A 442 -6.02 22.46 4.93
N PRO A 443 -6.86 21.54 4.43
CA PRO A 443 -7.52 21.67 3.12
C PRO A 443 -8.71 22.65 3.18
N ASP A 444 -9.22 23.06 2.02
CA ASP A 444 -10.40 23.93 1.91
C ASP A 444 -11.69 23.28 2.42
N TYR A 445 -11.73 21.94 2.43
CA TYR A 445 -12.88 21.14 2.85
C TYR A 445 -12.39 19.86 3.53
N LEU A 446 -13.19 19.31 4.46
CA LEU A 446 -12.95 18.01 5.10
C LEU A 446 -13.97 16.99 4.62
N TYR A 447 -13.50 15.88 4.05
CA TYR A 447 -14.38 14.76 3.67
C TYR A 447 -14.85 14.02 4.91
N GLN A 448 -16.12 13.65 4.93
CA GLN A 448 -16.66 12.72 5.92
C GLN A 448 -16.00 11.34 5.75
N GLN A 449 -15.33 10.86 6.78
CA GLN A 449 -14.60 9.58 6.78
C GLN A 449 -15.45 8.46 7.37
N TYR A 450 -15.16 7.21 6.98
CA TYR A 450 -15.63 6.07 7.77
C TYR A 450 -14.92 6.04 9.13
N TYR A 451 -15.65 5.58 10.14
CA TYR A 451 -15.10 5.30 11.46
C TYR A 451 -15.86 4.12 12.08
N LEU A 452 -15.29 3.59 13.16
CA LEU A 452 -15.86 2.45 13.86
C LEU A 452 -17.24 2.78 14.43
N ASP A 453 -18.26 2.03 14.03
CA ASP A 453 -19.62 2.17 14.58
C ASP A 453 -19.67 1.59 16.01
N THR A 454 -19.88 2.47 16.98
CA THR A 454 -19.90 2.15 18.42
C THR A 454 -21.30 1.97 19.00
N ASN A 455 -22.35 1.90 18.17
CA ASN A 455 -23.71 1.63 18.64
C ASN A 455 -23.85 0.25 19.31
N ARG A 456 -22.90 -0.65 19.06
CA ARG A 456 -22.83 -1.99 19.66
C ARG A 456 -21.46 -2.22 20.27
N SER A 457 -21.44 -2.64 21.53
CA SER A 457 -20.25 -3.15 22.21
C SER A 457 -19.89 -4.57 21.73
N LEU A 458 -18.68 -5.05 22.05
CA LEU A 458 -18.23 -6.41 21.72
C LEU A 458 -19.24 -7.48 22.19
N ASN A 459 -19.77 -7.35 23.41
CA ASN A 459 -20.74 -8.29 23.99
C ASN A 459 -22.08 -8.32 23.24
N GLN A 460 -22.36 -7.30 22.43
CA GLN A 460 -23.55 -7.24 21.60
C GLN A 460 -23.29 -7.76 20.18
N LEU A 461 -22.04 -8.00 19.77
CA LEU A 461 -21.64 -8.54 18.46
C LEU A 461 -21.67 -10.08 18.39
N THR A 462 -22.59 -10.72 19.10
CA THR A 462 -22.67 -12.18 19.29
C THR A 462 -23.74 -12.87 18.44
N ASP A 463 -24.53 -12.11 17.68
CA ASP A 463 -25.49 -12.66 16.72
C ASP A 463 -24.77 -13.39 15.57
N THR A 464 -25.49 -14.29 14.90
CA THR A 464 -24.92 -15.13 13.82
C THR A 464 -24.29 -14.31 12.71
N TRP A 465 -24.88 -13.17 12.32
CA TRP A 465 -24.34 -12.35 11.25
C TRP A 465 -23.01 -11.70 11.67
N SER A 466 -22.96 -11.05 12.84
CA SER A 466 -21.73 -10.41 13.32
C SER A 466 -20.60 -11.42 13.54
N LYS A 467 -20.90 -12.60 14.11
CA LYS A 467 -19.93 -13.68 14.28
C LYS A 467 -19.33 -14.14 12.96
N ASN A 468 -20.17 -14.38 11.96
CA ASN A 468 -19.70 -14.80 10.64
C ASN A 468 -18.91 -13.69 9.94
N LYS A 469 -19.38 -12.44 10.05
CA LYS A 469 -18.80 -11.30 9.35
C LYS A 469 -17.40 -10.94 9.84
N TRP A 470 -17.18 -11.01 11.16
CA TRP A 470 -16.00 -10.41 11.78
C TRP A 470 -15.19 -11.35 12.68
N PHE A 471 -15.74 -12.51 13.06
CA PHE A 471 -15.14 -13.41 14.04
C PHE A 471 -15.09 -14.86 13.56
N GLY A 472 -15.17 -15.10 12.25
CA GLY A 472 -15.05 -16.45 11.66
C GLY A 472 -16.07 -17.47 12.22
N GLY A 473 -17.24 -17.00 12.65
CA GLY A 473 -18.29 -17.81 13.29
C GLY A 473 -18.06 -18.12 14.78
N VAL A 474 -16.97 -17.63 15.37
CA VAL A 474 -16.65 -17.79 16.80
C VAL A 474 -17.40 -16.73 17.61
N ASP A 475 -17.86 -17.10 18.81
CA ASP A 475 -18.39 -16.14 19.77
C ASP A 475 -17.24 -15.33 20.39
N PRO A 476 -17.15 -14.01 20.15
CA PRO A 476 -16.02 -13.21 20.62
C PRO A 476 -15.94 -13.13 22.15
N THR A 477 -17.02 -13.42 22.88
CA THR A 477 -17.04 -13.36 24.35
C THR A 477 -16.37 -14.56 25.03
N THR A 478 -16.01 -15.58 24.25
CA THR A 478 -15.39 -16.84 24.75
C THR A 478 -13.87 -16.82 24.73
N ILE A 479 -13.26 -15.77 24.18
CA ILE A 479 -11.80 -15.63 24.06
C ILE A 479 -11.30 -14.71 25.18
N HIS A 480 -10.27 -15.16 25.90
CA HIS A 480 -9.72 -14.42 27.04
C HIS A 480 -8.19 -14.35 26.91
N PRO A 481 -7.66 -13.38 26.14
CA PRO A 481 -6.23 -13.28 25.87
C PRO A 481 -5.46 -12.81 27.12
N ASP A 482 -4.24 -13.32 27.27
CA ASP A 482 -3.22 -12.80 28.18
C ASP A 482 -1.98 -12.42 27.36
N ASN A 483 -2.12 -11.33 26.61
CA ASN A 483 -1.02 -10.73 25.85
C ASN A 483 -0.58 -9.38 26.40
N ALA A 484 -1.03 -9.00 27.61
CA ALA A 484 -0.65 -7.73 28.20
C ALA A 484 0.88 -7.65 28.34
N VAL A 485 1.49 -6.66 27.68
CA VAL A 485 2.92 -6.35 27.82
C VAL A 485 3.05 -5.05 28.62
N VAL A 486 3.90 -5.08 29.65
CA VAL A 486 4.28 -3.86 30.37
C VAL A 486 5.08 -3.01 29.41
N GLN A 487 4.55 -1.84 29.08
CA GLN A 487 5.25 -0.89 28.22
C GLN A 487 6.02 0.10 29.07
N TYR A 488 7.28 0.30 28.72
CA TYR A 488 8.14 1.31 29.34
C TYR A 488 8.00 2.62 28.58
N GLU A 489 8.53 3.71 29.16
CA GLU A 489 8.66 4.97 28.43
C GLU A 489 9.40 4.72 27.12
N VAL A 490 8.87 5.27 26.04
CA VAL A 490 9.46 5.14 24.71
C VAL A 490 10.82 5.84 24.76
N ILE A 491 11.87 5.11 24.42
CA ILE A 491 13.21 5.67 24.32
C ILE A 491 13.26 6.75 23.23
N ASN A 492 14.21 7.68 23.35
CA ASN A 492 14.38 8.74 22.37
C ASN A 492 14.53 8.16 20.96
N GLU A 493 13.82 8.77 20.00
CA GLU A 493 13.96 8.39 18.60
C GLU A 493 15.39 8.55 18.12
N ILE A 494 15.78 7.68 17.20
CA ILE A 494 17.08 7.79 16.56
C ILE A 494 17.01 8.98 15.59
N PRO A 495 17.98 9.91 15.59
CA PRO A 495 17.90 11.11 14.76
C PRO A 495 17.69 10.80 13.28
N ASP A 496 16.76 11.51 12.66
CA ASP A 496 16.52 11.48 11.22
C ASP A 496 17.45 12.46 10.50
N ASP A 497 18.36 11.94 9.67
CA ASP A 497 19.21 12.72 8.76
C ASP A 497 18.78 12.60 7.29
N ASN A 498 17.56 12.11 6.99
CA ASN A 498 17.02 12.04 5.64
C ASN A 498 16.76 13.43 5.07
N MET A 499 17.80 14.05 4.53
CA MET A 499 17.68 15.32 3.81
C MET A 499 17.19 15.10 2.37
N LEU A 500 15.98 14.59 2.19
CA LEU A 500 15.32 14.64 0.88
C LEU A 500 15.09 16.10 0.49
N ARG A 501 15.18 16.39 -0.82
CA ARG A 501 14.93 17.73 -1.35
C ARG A 501 14.03 17.63 -2.57
N ALA A 502 13.04 18.52 -2.63
CA ALA A 502 12.22 18.68 -3.81
C ALA A 502 13.11 19.01 -5.02
N LYS A 503 12.84 18.36 -6.15
CA LYS A 503 13.56 18.60 -7.41
C LYS A 503 13.08 19.90 -8.06
N SER A 504 14.00 20.65 -8.65
CA SER A 504 13.68 21.86 -9.42
C SER A 504 12.90 21.51 -10.69
N ARG A 505 11.84 22.27 -10.99
CA ARG A 505 10.96 22.06 -12.16
C ARG A 505 10.51 23.38 -12.77
N ASN A 506 10.29 23.37 -14.09
CA ASN A 506 9.60 24.43 -14.81
C ASN A 506 8.10 24.12 -14.93
N TYR A 507 7.29 24.81 -14.12
CA TYR A 507 5.84 24.63 -14.16
C TYR A 507 5.13 25.43 -15.27
N ILE A 508 5.79 26.44 -15.84
CA ILE A 508 5.20 27.30 -16.87
C ILE A 508 4.79 26.46 -18.09
N ASP A 509 5.63 25.50 -18.48
CA ASP A 509 5.39 24.63 -19.63
C ASP A 509 4.28 23.60 -19.33
N SER A 510 4.27 23.01 -18.14
CA SER A 510 3.23 22.04 -17.75
C SER A 510 1.86 22.69 -17.57
N ASP A 511 1.80 23.98 -17.26
CA ASP A 511 0.53 24.71 -17.14
C ASP A 511 -0.15 24.94 -18.50
N GLN A 512 0.58 24.79 -19.61
CA GLN A 512 0.01 24.92 -20.95
C GLN A 512 -0.72 23.66 -21.41
N GLY A 513 -0.47 22.51 -20.79
CA GLY A 513 -0.98 21.20 -21.21
C GLY A 513 0.10 20.36 -21.88
N ILE A 514 -0.29 19.25 -22.49
CA ILE A 514 0.61 18.23 -23.02
C ILE A 514 0.45 18.04 -24.53
N THR A 515 1.56 17.81 -25.22
CA THR A 515 1.59 17.18 -26.54
C THR A 515 2.33 15.85 -26.42
N VAL A 516 1.71 14.75 -26.83
CA VAL A 516 2.37 13.46 -26.96
C VAL A 516 2.61 13.15 -28.43
N VAL A 517 3.85 12.81 -28.74
CA VAL A 517 4.30 12.42 -30.07
C VAL A 517 4.72 10.96 -30.03
N ILE A 518 4.14 10.12 -30.88
CA ILE A 518 4.59 8.74 -31.08
C ILE A 518 5.13 8.62 -32.50
N ASN A 519 6.45 8.48 -32.61
CA ASN A 519 7.14 8.29 -33.87
C ASN A 519 7.05 6.83 -34.33
N HIS A 520 7.12 6.63 -35.65
CA HIS A 520 7.06 5.31 -36.29
C HIS A 520 5.76 4.56 -35.97
N ILE A 521 4.63 5.26 -35.96
CA ILE A 521 3.35 4.69 -35.52
C ILE A 521 2.94 3.46 -36.35
N GLY A 522 3.28 3.39 -37.64
CA GLY A 522 3.02 2.24 -38.50
C GLY A 522 1.55 2.06 -38.91
N TYR A 523 0.65 2.90 -38.38
CA TYR A 523 -0.79 2.85 -38.63
C TYR A 523 -1.30 4.12 -39.29
N LYS A 524 -2.44 4.02 -39.99
CA LYS A 524 -3.05 5.15 -40.74
C LYS A 524 -4.30 5.70 -40.05
N LYS A 525 -4.99 4.88 -39.27
CA LYS A 525 -6.20 5.24 -38.55
C LYS A 525 -6.06 4.92 -37.07
N PHE A 526 -6.84 5.65 -36.28
CA PHE A 526 -6.91 5.48 -34.85
C PHE A 526 -8.34 5.71 -34.36
N LYS A 527 -8.67 5.11 -33.21
CA LYS A 527 -9.76 5.55 -32.34
C LYS A 527 -9.13 5.93 -31.01
N VAL A 528 -9.56 7.05 -30.45
CA VAL A 528 -9.07 7.53 -29.15
C VAL A 528 -10.22 7.62 -28.18
N LYS A 529 -9.98 7.24 -26.94
CA LYS A 529 -10.78 7.65 -25.78
C LYS A 529 -9.86 8.28 -24.75
N ALA A 530 -10.35 9.32 -24.08
CA ALA A 530 -9.62 9.96 -23.00
C ALA A 530 -10.49 10.08 -21.76
N TYR A 531 -9.94 9.75 -20.59
CA TYR A 531 -10.63 9.82 -19.30
C TYR A 531 -9.80 10.68 -18.36
N ARG A 532 -10.42 11.65 -17.69
CA ARG A 532 -9.68 12.61 -16.87
C ARG A 532 -10.24 12.75 -15.46
N ILE A 533 -9.33 12.63 -14.49
CA ILE A 533 -9.50 13.11 -13.12
C ILE A 533 -9.24 14.62 -13.13
N GLN A 534 -10.25 15.39 -12.76
CA GLN A 534 -10.20 16.86 -12.68
C GLN A 534 -11.16 17.35 -11.58
N GLU A 535 -10.90 18.55 -11.05
CA GLU A 535 -11.69 19.11 -9.95
C GLU A 535 -13.16 19.26 -10.38
N GLY A 536 -14.08 18.93 -9.48
CA GLY A 536 -15.51 18.87 -9.78
C GLY A 536 -15.95 17.70 -10.68
N GLY A 537 -15.04 16.78 -11.04
CA GLY A 537 -15.38 15.54 -11.73
C GLY A 537 -16.28 14.64 -10.89
N THR A 538 -17.11 13.80 -11.53
CA THR A 538 -17.99 12.88 -10.80
C THR A 538 -17.20 11.79 -10.06
N LEU A 539 -17.66 11.45 -8.86
CA LEU A 539 -17.14 10.38 -8.00
C LEU A 539 -18.14 9.20 -7.87
N GLU A 540 -19.13 9.15 -8.75
CA GLU A 540 -20.17 8.10 -8.80
C GLU A 540 -19.64 6.78 -9.38
N GLN A 541 -18.45 6.77 -10.01
CA GLN A 541 -17.84 5.60 -10.67
C GLN A 541 -16.31 5.64 -10.56
N MET A 542 -15.64 4.47 -10.54
CA MET A 542 -14.16 4.39 -10.56
C MET A 542 -13.54 4.88 -11.87
N THR A 543 -14.30 4.87 -12.98
CA THR A 543 -13.84 5.47 -14.24
C THR A 543 -14.21 6.95 -14.25
N PRO A 544 -13.23 7.86 -14.36
CA PRO A 544 -13.50 9.29 -14.47
C PRO A 544 -14.28 9.65 -15.74
N PRO A 545 -14.88 10.85 -15.83
CA PRO A 545 -15.54 11.32 -17.04
C PRO A 545 -14.69 11.20 -18.30
N GLU A 546 -15.33 10.80 -19.39
CA GLU A 546 -14.73 10.82 -20.72
C GLU A 546 -14.59 12.27 -21.22
N VAL A 547 -13.40 12.63 -21.70
CA VAL A 547 -13.05 13.96 -22.21
C VAL A 547 -12.49 13.92 -23.63
N THR A 548 -12.79 12.86 -24.39
CA THR A 548 -12.27 12.63 -25.75
C THR A 548 -12.46 13.82 -26.68
N SER A 549 -13.57 14.56 -26.58
CA SER A 549 -13.86 15.75 -27.39
C SER A 549 -12.90 16.92 -27.15
N GLN A 550 -12.13 16.89 -26.07
CA GLN A 550 -11.13 17.91 -25.72
C GLN A 550 -9.74 17.56 -26.25
N ILE A 551 -9.56 16.39 -26.87
CA ILE A 551 -8.26 15.88 -27.30
C ILE A 551 -8.15 15.97 -28.82
N THR A 552 -7.12 16.66 -29.30
CA THR A 552 -6.81 16.68 -30.73
C THR A 552 -5.80 15.59 -31.05
N VAL A 553 -6.15 14.65 -31.92
CA VAL A 553 -5.24 13.58 -32.35
C VAL A 553 -5.13 13.59 -33.87
N SER A 554 -3.92 13.42 -34.39
CA SER A 554 -3.67 13.31 -35.82
C SER A 554 -2.54 12.33 -36.11
N ILE A 555 -2.56 11.72 -37.28
CA ILE A 555 -1.43 10.96 -37.83
C ILE A 555 -0.98 11.66 -39.12
N SER A 556 0.30 12.05 -39.18
CA SER A 556 0.93 12.54 -40.39
C SER A 556 2.39 12.11 -40.42
N ASN A 557 2.95 11.83 -41.61
CA ASN A 557 4.36 11.46 -41.78
C ASN A 557 4.83 10.31 -40.84
N ASN A 558 4.00 9.27 -40.68
CA ASN A 558 4.26 8.13 -39.79
C ASN A 558 4.47 8.52 -38.30
N LYS A 559 3.87 9.63 -37.88
CA LYS A 559 3.90 10.16 -36.52
C LYS A 559 2.49 10.44 -36.05
N LEU A 560 2.14 9.91 -34.87
CA LEU A 560 0.93 10.27 -34.16
C LEU A 560 1.23 11.47 -33.27
N THR A 561 0.38 12.50 -33.31
CA THR A 561 0.45 13.66 -32.42
C THR A 561 -0.88 13.81 -31.71
N LEU A 562 -0.83 13.76 -30.38
CA LEU A 562 -1.95 13.99 -29.47
C LEU A 562 -1.69 15.30 -28.73
N VAL A 563 -2.67 16.21 -28.71
CA VAL A 563 -2.59 17.49 -28.00
C VAL A 563 -3.76 17.57 -27.02
N ASP A 564 -3.43 17.90 -25.78
CA ASP A 564 -4.37 18.10 -24.69
C ASP A 564 -3.98 19.34 -23.87
N GLU A 565 -4.63 20.46 -24.15
CA GLU A 565 -4.42 21.73 -23.45
C GLU A 565 -4.99 21.73 -22.04
N MET A 566 -5.88 20.76 -21.74
CA MET A 566 -6.61 20.66 -20.47
C MET A 566 -5.95 19.71 -19.47
N ALA A 567 -4.80 19.10 -19.81
CA ALA A 567 -3.90 18.44 -18.87
C ALA A 567 -3.20 19.45 -17.95
N LYS A 568 -3.99 20.20 -17.18
CA LYS A 568 -3.57 21.28 -16.26
C LYS A 568 -3.14 20.71 -14.89
N PRO A 569 -2.54 21.51 -13.99
CA PRO A 569 -2.15 21.03 -12.67
C PRO A 569 -3.29 20.35 -11.90
N SER A 570 -2.94 19.31 -11.14
CA SER A 570 -3.87 18.41 -10.44
C SER A 570 -4.81 17.67 -11.39
N THR A 571 -4.34 17.27 -12.57
CA THR A 571 -5.10 16.37 -13.45
C THR A 571 -4.34 15.08 -13.69
N VAL A 572 -5.10 14.00 -13.91
CA VAL A 572 -4.60 12.73 -14.41
C VAL A 572 -5.46 12.34 -15.61
N THR A 573 -4.83 12.12 -16.76
CA THR A 573 -5.54 11.72 -17.98
C THR A 573 -4.98 10.41 -18.49
N LEU A 574 -5.88 9.46 -18.74
CA LEU A 574 -5.57 8.24 -19.50
C LEU A 574 -6.07 8.44 -20.93
N TYR A 575 -5.17 8.31 -21.90
CA TYR A 575 -5.50 8.25 -23.32
C TYR A 575 -5.36 6.79 -23.80
N SER A 576 -6.44 6.23 -24.34
CA SER A 576 -6.46 4.88 -24.90
C SER A 576 -6.66 4.95 -26.40
N LEU A 577 -5.69 4.46 -27.16
CA LEU A 577 -5.64 4.50 -28.61
C LEU A 577 -5.71 3.09 -29.18
N GLU A 578 -6.72 2.82 -30.00
CA GLU A 578 -6.82 1.64 -30.85
C GLU A 578 -6.37 2.02 -32.27
N LEU A 579 -5.49 1.24 -32.88
CA LEU A 579 -4.80 1.55 -34.12
C LEU A 579 -5.19 0.56 -35.23
N SER A 580 -5.36 1.05 -36.46
CA SER A 580 -5.64 0.20 -37.63
C SER A 580 -4.95 0.68 -38.89
N HIS A 581 -4.60 -0.27 -39.76
CA HIS A 581 -4.06 0.03 -41.11
C HIS A 581 -5.18 0.47 -42.08
N HIS A 582 -6.39 -0.02 -41.84
CA HIS A 582 -7.57 0.17 -42.68
C HIS A 582 -8.57 1.12 -42.07
#